data_AF-A0A9D9KFU3-F1
#
_entry.id   AF-A0A9D9KFU3-F1
#
_cell.length_a   1.000
_cell.length_b   1.000
_cell.length_c   1.000
_cell.angle_alpha   90.00
_cell.angle_beta   90.00
_cell.angle_gamma   90.00
#
_symmetry.space_group_name_H-M   'P 1'
#
loop_
_entity.id
_entity.type
_entity.pdbx_description
1 polymer ?
#
loop_
_entity_poly.entity_id
_entity_poly.type
_entity_poly.pdbx_seq_one_letter_code
_entity_poly.pdbx_strand_id
1 'polypeptide(L)'
;MSLDRYQQFKQRLERLDSDLDMAVPSIVQQIAQLQQWFQVQILKDSIESSNSLAQSYITEMHKQLRLLATDAAFLQAARQETTRRQRRQEIHDRLSRVCRYCDALSDNSGR
;
A
#
# COMPACT_ATOMS: atom_id res chain seq x y z
N MET A 1 20.38 5.65 1.18
CA MET A 1 19.75 4.31 1.24
C MET A 1 18.22 4.35 1.38
N SER A 2 17.58 5.54 1.36
CA SER A 2 16.14 5.69 1.57
C SER A 2 15.28 5.54 0.30
N LEU A 3 15.85 5.78 -0.88
CA LEU A 3 15.14 5.70 -2.17
C LEU A 3 14.70 4.27 -2.50
N ASP A 4 15.63 3.33 -2.26
CA ASP A 4 15.49 1.93 -2.61
C ASP A 4 14.28 1.28 -1.91
N ARG A 5 14.04 1.60 -0.63
CA ARG A 5 12.88 1.06 0.11
C ARG A 5 11.53 1.55 -0.43
N TYR A 6 11.41 2.81 -0.87
CA TYR A 6 10.13 3.30 -1.42
C TYR A 6 9.84 2.68 -2.79
N GLN A 7 10.89 2.44 -3.60
CA GLN A 7 10.79 1.70 -4.86
C GLN A 7 10.44 0.22 -4.63
N GLN A 8 11.12 -0.45 -3.70
CA GLN A 8 10.78 -1.83 -3.31
C GLN A 8 9.34 -1.94 -2.80
N PHE A 9 8.87 -0.95 -2.05
CA PHE A 9 7.49 -0.92 -1.58
C PHE A 9 6.50 -0.76 -2.73
N LYS A 10 6.78 0.17 -3.66
CA LYS A 10 5.98 0.38 -4.88
C LYS A 10 5.88 -0.90 -5.71
N GLN A 11 6.98 -1.60 -5.95
CA GLN A 11 6.97 -2.88 -6.68
C GLN A 11 6.08 -3.94 -6.01
N ARG A 12 6.08 -3.99 -4.68
CA ARG A 12 5.19 -4.91 -3.93
C ARG A 12 3.71 -4.52 -4.08
N LEU A 13 3.39 -3.23 -4.11
CA LEU A 13 2.04 -2.72 -4.35
C LEU A 13 1.56 -3.06 -5.77
N GLU A 14 2.40 -2.85 -6.79
CA GLU A 14 2.08 -3.14 -8.20
C GLU A 14 1.88 -4.65 -8.44
N ARG A 15 2.66 -5.48 -7.75
CA ARG A 15 2.47 -6.93 -7.77
C ARG A 15 1.14 -7.35 -7.14
N LEU A 16 0.79 -6.75 -6.00
CA LEU A 16 -0.50 -6.99 -5.34
C LEU A 16 -1.67 -6.58 -6.25
N ASP A 17 -1.53 -5.46 -6.94
CA ASP A 17 -2.51 -4.94 -7.91
C ASP A 17 -2.75 -5.95 -9.04
N SER A 18 -1.67 -6.51 -9.58
CA SER A 18 -1.73 -7.54 -10.63
C SER A 18 -2.37 -8.84 -10.14
N ASP A 19 -2.08 -9.25 -8.90
CA ASP A 19 -2.61 -10.47 -8.30
C ASP A 19 -4.13 -10.40 -8.02
N LEU A 20 -4.68 -9.19 -7.80
CA LEU A 20 -6.13 -8.98 -7.61
C LEU A 20 -6.94 -9.43 -8.84
N ASP A 21 -6.41 -9.18 -10.03
CA ASP A 21 -7.06 -9.51 -11.29
C ASP A 21 -6.96 -11.00 -11.60
N MET A 22 -5.88 -11.66 -11.16
CA MET A 22 -5.64 -13.10 -11.36
C MET A 22 -6.42 -14.02 -10.39
N ALA A 23 -7.27 -13.47 -9.53
CA ALA A 23 -8.09 -14.21 -8.55
C ALA A 23 -7.27 -15.13 -7.62
N VAL A 24 -6.05 -14.73 -7.27
CA VAL A 24 -5.16 -15.49 -6.38
C VAL A 24 -5.78 -15.58 -4.97
N PRO A 25 -5.94 -16.80 -4.39
CA PRO A 25 -6.71 -17.00 -3.15
C PRO A 25 -6.05 -16.54 -1.84
N SER A 26 -5.21 -15.49 -1.82
CA SER A 26 -4.62 -15.01 -0.56
C SER A 26 -4.39 -13.50 -0.45
N ILE A 27 -5.24 -12.68 -1.08
CA ILE A 27 -5.09 -11.21 -1.06
C ILE A 27 -4.93 -10.62 0.36
N VAL A 28 -5.65 -11.16 1.35
CA VAL A 28 -5.55 -10.75 2.75
C VAL A 28 -4.15 -11.01 3.32
N GLN A 29 -3.57 -12.17 3.01
CA GLN A 29 -2.21 -12.52 3.45
C GLN A 29 -1.17 -11.62 2.80
N GLN A 30 -1.31 -11.34 1.50
CA GLN A 30 -0.38 -10.46 0.79
C GLN A 30 -0.42 -9.03 1.36
N ILE A 31 -1.61 -8.52 1.67
CA ILE A 31 -1.78 -7.21 2.31
C ILE A 31 -1.15 -7.19 3.71
N ALA A 32 -1.33 -8.25 4.51
CA ALA A 32 -0.71 -8.35 5.83
C ALA A 32 0.83 -8.34 5.73
N GLN A 33 1.41 -9.08 4.78
CA GLN A 33 2.86 -9.06 4.53
C GLN A 33 3.35 -7.67 4.10
N LEU A 34 2.57 -6.98 3.28
CA LEU A 34 2.88 -5.63 2.80
C LEU A 34 2.83 -4.61 3.94
N GLN A 35 1.83 -4.69 4.81
CA GLN A 35 1.73 -3.88 6.04
C GLN A 35 2.92 -4.12 6.98
N GLN A 36 3.28 -5.37 7.23
CA GLN A 36 4.41 -5.72 8.09
C GLN A 36 5.72 -5.18 7.53
N TRP A 37 5.95 -5.36 6.22
CA TRP A 37 7.16 -4.85 5.57
C TRP A 37 7.23 -3.32 5.67
N PHE A 38 6.13 -2.61 5.43
CA PHE A 38 6.06 -1.14 5.57
C PHE A 38 6.41 -0.70 7.00
N GLN A 39 5.87 -1.37 8.02
CA GLN A 39 6.13 -1.02 9.41
C GLN A 39 7.62 -1.17 9.77
N VAL A 40 8.25 -2.26 9.32
CA VAL A 40 9.65 -2.56 9.65
C VAL A 40 10.62 -1.69 8.85
N GLN A 41 10.37 -1.48 7.56
CA GLN A 41 11.36 -0.89 6.63
C GLN A 41 11.17 0.60 6.39
N ILE A 42 9.96 1.14 6.61
CA ILE A 42 9.64 2.54 6.35
C ILE A 42 9.24 3.26 7.63
N LEU A 43 8.25 2.75 8.36
CA LEU A 43 7.67 3.48 9.50
C LEU A 43 8.67 3.62 10.67
N LYS A 44 9.41 2.55 10.99
CA LYS A 44 10.39 2.58 12.09
C LYS A 44 11.43 3.70 11.90
N ASP A 45 11.97 3.82 10.70
CA ASP A 45 13.00 4.82 10.37
C ASP A 45 12.42 6.22 10.16
N SER A 46 11.10 6.35 9.93
CA SER A 46 10.48 7.66 9.78
C SER A 46 10.43 8.40 11.10
N ILE A 47 10.30 7.72 12.23
CA ILE A 47 10.12 8.34 13.55
C ILE A 47 11.26 9.33 13.89
N GLU A 48 12.44 9.14 13.33
CA GLU A 48 13.63 9.98 13.57
C GLU A 48 13.84 11.09 12.52
N SER A 49 13.00 11.17 11.48
CA SER A 49 13.18 12.15 10.40
C SER A 49 12.55 13.50 10.71
N SER A 50 13.35 14.56 10.60
CA SER A 50 12.94 15.96 10.79
C SER A 50 12.12 16.54 9.62
N ASN A 51 11.94 15.80 8.53
CA ASN A 51 11.19 16.27 7.36
C ASN A 51 9.68 16.06 7.57
N SER A 52 8.98 17.16 7.87
CA SER A 52 7.54 17.17 8.15
C SER A 52 6.67 16.71 6.98
N LEU A 53 7.08 16.99 5.73
CA LEU A 53 6.37 16.54 4.55
C LEU A 53 6.50 15.02 4.37
N ALA A 54 7.70 14.49 4.58
CA ALA A 54 7.92 13.04 4.53
C ALA A 54 7.11 12.30 5.61
N GLN A 55 7.05 12.83 6.84
CA GLN A 55 6.20 12.27 7.90
C GLN A 55 4.71 12.25 7.51
N SER A 56 4.26 13.33 6.87
CA SER A 56 2.86 13.46 6.44
C SER A 56 2.51 12.39 5.41
N TYR A 57 3.37 12.16 4.42
CA TYR A 57 3.17 11.07 3.45
C TYR A 57 3.22 9.69 4.09
N ILE A 58 4.19 9.42 4.97
CA ILE A 58 4.31 8.12 5.64
C ILE A 58 3.09 7.84 6.54
N THR A 59 2.57 8.86 7.22
CA THR A 59 1.34 8.75 8.02
C THR A 59 0.13 8.42 7.15
N GLU A 60 -0.02 9.10 6.02
CA GLU A 60 -1.14 8.84 5.10
C GLU A 60 -1.00 7.45 4.45
N MET A 61 0.19 7.05 4.03
CA MET A 61 0.47 5.68 3.56
C MET A 61 0.06 4.64 4.61
N HIS A 62 0.47 4.82 5.87
CA HIS A 62 0.09 3.90 6.95
C HIS A 62 -1.43 3.79 7.14
N LYS A 63 -2.14 4.93 7.06
CA LYS A 63 -3.61 4.95 7.10
C LYS A 63 -4.23 4.22 5.91
N GLN A 64 -3.75 4.46 4.69
CA GLN A 64 -4.24 3.77 3.50
C GLN A 64 -4.02 2.25 3.61
N LEU A 65 -2.86 1.81 4.11
CA LEU A 65 -2.60 0.38 4.29
C LEU A 65 -3.55 -0.28 5.30
N ARG A 66 -3.94 0.41 6.39
CA ARG A 66 -4.94 -0.11 7.32
C ARG A 66 -6.31 -0.28 6.66
N LEU A 67 -6.73 0.69 5.86
CA LEU A 67 -7.99 0.62 5.11
C LEU A 67 -7.96 -0.48 4.05
N LEU A 68 -6.81 -0.71 3.41
CA LEU A 68 -6.61 -1.78 2.43
C LEU A 68 -6.92 -3.17 3.00
N ALA A 69 -6.54 -3.44 4.26
CA ALA A 69 -6.86 -4.70 4.93
C ALA A 69 -8.38 -4.85 5.15
N THR A 70 -9.06 -3.76 5.50
CA THR A 70 -10.52 -3.73 5.62
C THR A 70 -11.21 -4.00 4.28
N ASP A 71 -10.74 -3.36 3.20
CA ASP A 71 -11.29 -3.56 1.86
C ASP A 71 -11.13 -5.02 1.39
N ALA A 72 -9.99 -5.64 1.70
CA ALA A 72 -9.74 -7.04 1.37
C ALA A 72 -10.63 -8.01 2.15
N ALA A 73 -10.89 -7.75 3.43
CA ALA A 73 -11.85 -8.52 4.22
C ALA A 73 -13.27 -8.41 3.63
N PHE A 74 -13.67 -7.21 3.22
CA PHE A 74 -14.96 -7.01 2.54
C PHE A 74 -15.03 -7.70 1.18
N LEU A 75 -13.96 -7.65 0.38
CA LEU A 75 -13.88 -8.37 -0.89
C LEU A 75 -14.01 -9.88 -0.69
N GLN A 76 -13.38 -10.43 0.35
CA GLN A 76 -13.47 -11.86 0.67
C GLN A 76 -14.87 -12.27 1.12
N ALA A 77 -15.55 -11.42 1.89
CA ALA A 77 -16.93 -11.66 2.35
C ALA A 77 -17.99 -11.42 1.25
N ALA A 78 -17.67 -10.67 0.20
CA ALA A 78 -18.61 -10.33 -0.87
C ALA A 78 -18.98 -11.54 -1.73
N ARG A 79 -20.29 -11.84 -1.74
CA ARG A 79 -20.88 -12.97 -2.50
C ARG A 79 -21.42 -12.58 -3.88
N GLN A 80 -21.79 -11.31 -4.06
CA GLN A 80 -22.31 -10.81 -5.34
C GLN A 80 -21.17 -10.30 -6.20
N GLU A 81 -21.13 -10.72 -7.47
CA GLU A 81 -20.09 -10.33 -8.42
C GLU A 81 -20.01 -8.80 -8.61
N THR A 82 -21.15 -8.11 -8.64
CA THR A 82 -21.18 -6.64 -8.71
C THR A 82 -20.46 -5.99 -7.52
N THR A 83 -20.74 -6.47 -6.30
CA THR A 83 -20.05 -5.99 -5.09
C THR A 83 -18.57 -6.34 -5.10
N ARG A 84 -18.19 -7.54 -5.57
CA ARG A 84 -16.79 -7.95 -5.68
C ARG A 84 -16.01 -7.05 -6.64
N ARG A 85 -16.59 -6.69 -7.79
CA ARG A 85 -16.00 -5.76 -8.75
C ARG A 85 -15.83 -4.37 -8.16
N GLN A 86 -16.85 -3.85 -7.48
CA GLN A 86 -16.75 -2.55 -6.80
C GLN A 86 -15.64 -2.56 -5.75
N ARG A 87 -15.56 -3.60 -4.91
CA ARG A 87 -14.50 -3.72 -3.89
C ARG A 87 -13.10 -3.85 -4.51
N ARG A 88 -12.96 -4.59 -5.62
CA ARG A 88 -11.68 -4.64 -6.36
C ARG A 88 -11.28 -3.26 -6.87
N GLN A 89 -12.22 -2.49 -7.42
CA GLN A 89 -11.92 -1.13 -7.88
C GLN A 89 -11.48 -0.21 -6.73
N GLU A 90 -12.15 -0.28 -5.58
CA GLU A 90 -11.75 0.48 -4.39
C GLU A 90 -10.33 0.13 -3.93
N ILE A 91 -9.95 -1.15 -4.00
CA ILE A 91 -8.59 -1.60 -3.71
C ILE A 91 -7.59 -1.04 -4.74
N HIS A 92 -7.87 -1.18 -6.04
CA HIS A 92 -7.05 -0.63 -7.14
C HIS A 92 -6.78 0.87 -6.95
N ASP A 93 -7.84 1.65 -6.72
CA ASP A 93 -7.74 3.10 -6.50
C ASP A 93 -6.86 3.43 -5.29
N ARG A 94 -6.94 2.61 -4.23
CA ARG A 94 -6.14 2.79 -3.02
C ARG A 94 -4.68 2.46 -3.25
N LEU A 95 -4.39 1.35 -3.92
CA LEU A 95 -3.01 0.96 -4.28
C LEU A 95 -2.36 2.06 -5.13
N SER A 96 -3.08 2.59 -6.13
CA SER A 96 -2.62 3.71 -6.95
C SER A 96 -2.26 4.96 -6.12
N ARG A 97 -3.08 5.31 -5.11
CA ARG A 97 -2.78 6.45 -4.22
C ARG A 97 -1.51 6.22 -3.41
N VAL A 98 -1.30 5.00 -2.88
CA VAL A 98 -0.09 4.69 -2.10
C VAL A 98 1.15 4.73 -3.01
N CYS A 99 1.08 4.21 -4.23
CA CYS A 99 2.17 4.32 -5.20
C CYS A 99 2.57 5.78 -5.48
N ARG A 100 1.61 6.69 -5.60
CA ARG A 100 1.90 8.14 -5.78
C ARG A 100 2.64 8.74 -4.59
N TYR A 101 2.35 8.31 -3.36
CA TYR A 101 3.13 8.73 -2.20
C TYR A 101 4.55 8.17 -2.23
N CYS A 102 4.74 6.92 -2.68
CA CYS A 102 6.08 6.37 -2.90
C CYS A 102 6.88 7.19 -3.92
N ASP A 103 6.24 7.60 -5.02
CA ASP A 103 6.87 8.41 -6.06
C ASP A 103 7.26 9.80 -5.52
N ALA A 104 6.36 10.47 -4.80
CA ALA A 104 6.64 11.77 -4.19
C ALA A 104 7.78 11.71 -3.16
N LEU A 105 7.83 10.66 -2.34
CA LEU A 105 8.92 10.44 -1.38
C LEU A 105 10.25 10.10 -2.07
N SER A 106 10.19 9.42 -3.21
CA SER A 106 11.38 9.08 -3.98
C SER A 106 11.97 10.31 -4.66
N ASP A 107 11.14 11.12 -5.33
CA ASP A 107 11.58 12.34 -6.02
C ASP A 107 12.14 13.39 -5.03
N ASN A 108 11.52 13.51 -3.85
CA ASN A 108 11.93 14.48 -2.83
C ASN A 108 13.13 14.03 -1.97
N SER A 109 13.59 12.78 -2.12
CA SER A 109 14.81 12.27 -1.45
C SER A 109 16.09 12.49 -2.29
N GLY A 110 15.95 12.97 -3.53
CA GLY A 110 17.05 13.21 -4.46
C GLY A 110 17.41 14.69 -4.66
N ARG A 111 16.88 15.61 -3.83
CA ARG A 111 17.16 17.04 -3.86
C ARG A 111 17.84 17.52 -2.59
#